data_AF-A0A919TH81-F1
#
_entry.id   AF-A0A919TH81-F1
#
_cell.length_a   1.000
_cell.length_b   1.000
_cell.length_c   1.000
_cell.angle_alpha   90.00
_cell.angle_beta   90.00
_cell.angle_gamma   90.00
#
_symmetry.space_group_name_H-M   'P 1'
#
loop_
_entity.id
_entity.type
_entity.pdbx_description
1 polymer ?
#
loop_
_entity_poly.entity_id
_entity_poly.type
_entity_poly.pdbx_seq_one_letter_code
_entity_poly.pdbx_strand_id
1 'polypeptide(L)'
;MPRINIDTEAVTSASGNVQETFQQLEQALSALNSRILSLESEYQGPDGEALQGLFARYRTQAQDLNNTLESIGQAMNVAATNHAEASATSQRMFQQ
;
A
#
# COMPACT_ATOMS: atom_id res chain seq x y z
N MET A 1 28.72 -14.37 -18.41
CA MET A 1 27.91 -13.85 -17.28
C MET A 1 26.49 -13.65 -17.79
N PRO A 2 25.46 -14.27 -17.18
CA PRO A 2 24.10 -14.06 -17.64
C PRO A 2 23.72 -12.60 -17.35
N ARG A 3 23.36 -11.87 -18.40
CA ARG A 3 22.79 -10.53 -18.25
C ARG A 3 21.49 -10.69 -17.49
N ILE A 4 21.44 -10.12 -16.30
CA ILE A 4 20.19 -9.94 -15.57
C ILE A 4 19.40 -8.90 -16.37
N ASN A 5 18.69 -9.35 -17.41
CA ASN A 5 17.55 -8.63 -17.96
C ASN A 5 16.44 -8.81 -16.93
N ILE A 6 16.51 -8.08 -15.82
CA ILE A 6 15.29 -7.78 -15.08
C ILE A 6 14.44 -7.01 -16.09
N ASP A 7 13.31 -7.61 -16.47
CA ASP A 7 12.34 -7.01 -17.36
C ASP A 7 11.80 -5.75 -16.69
N THR A 8 12.43 -4.63 -17.00
CA THR A 8 12.13 -3.33 -16.41
C THR A 8 10.68 -2.92 -16.63
N GLU A 9 10.06 -3.36 -17.75
CA GLU A 9 8.65 -3.13 -18.01
C GLU A 9 7.77 -3.94 -17.04
N ALA A 10 8.13 -5.19 -16.76
CA ALA A 10 7.41 -6.01 -15.79
C ALA A 10 7.47 -5.41 -14.38
N VAL A 11 8.61 -4.86 -13.96
CA VAL A 11 8.75 -4.21 -12.65
C VAL A 11 7.94 -2.91 -12.58
N THR A 12 8.03 -2.05 -13.61
CA THR A 12 7.24 -0.80 -13.64
C THR A 12 5.73 -1.08 -13.69
N SER A 13 5.30 -2.08 -14.47
CA SER A 13 3.89 -2.49 -14.54
C SER A 13 3.42 -3.07 -13.21
N ALA A 14 4.20 -3.96 -12.58
CA ALA A 14 3.90 -4.48 -11.25
C ALA A 14 3.78 -3.34 -10.22
N SER A 15 4.64 -2.33 -10.32
CA SER A 15 4.56 -1.15 -9.44
C SER A 15 3.28 -0.36 -9.62
N GLY A 16 2.84 -0.14 -10.86
CA GLY A 16 1.55 0.50 -11.14
C GLY A 16 0.36 -0.28 -10.58
N ASN A 17 0.34 -1.60 -10.80
CA ASN A 17 -0.74 -2.48 -10.33
C ASN A 17 -0.84 -2.51 -8.79
N VAL A 18 0.31 -2.53 -8.11
CA VAL A 18 0.36 -2.48 -6.64
C VAL A 18 -0.15 -1.14 -6.11
N GLN A 19 0.25 -0.02 -6.73
CA GLN A 19 -0.24 1.31 -6.36
C GLN A 19 -1.77 1.41 -6.51
N GLU A 20 -2.33 0.86 -7.59
CA GLU A 20 -3.77 0.83 -7.80
C GLU A 20 -4.48 -0.01 -6.75
N THR A 21 -3.95 -1.20 -6.45
CA THR A 21 -4.48 -2.09 -5.41
C THR A 21 -4.49 -1.39 -4.04
N PHE A 22 -3.46 -0.61 -3.73
CA PHE A 22 -3.38 0.16 -2.49
C PHE A 22 -4.48 1.23 -2.39
N GLN A 23 -4.70 1.99 -3.47
CA GLN A 23 -5.78 2.99 -3.49
C GLN A 23 -7.16 2.36 -3.30
N GLN A 24 -7.39 1.18 -3.89
CA GLN A 24 -8.64 0.44 -3.71
C GLN A 24 -8.80 -0.04 -2.26
N LEU A 25 -7.72 -0.52 -1.63
CA LEU A 25 -7.74 -0.97 -0.25
C LEU A 25 -8.00 0.17 0.74
N GLU A 26 -7.35 1.33 0.56
CA GLU A 26 -7.58 2.53 1.37
C GLU A 26 -9.04 2.99 1.31
N GLN A 27 -9.62 3.00 0.10
CA GLN A 27 -11.03 3.34 -0.09
C GLN A 27 -11.95 2.34 0.64
N ALA A 28 -11.66 1.05 0.54
CA ALA A 28 -12.44 0.02 1.22
C ALA A 28 -12.33 0.13 2.76
N LEU A 29 -11.14 0.39 3.30
CA LEU A 29 -10.91 0.60 4.73
C LEU A 29 -11.63 1.84 5.24
N SER A 30 -11.58 2.94 4.49
CA SER A 30 -12.29 4.19 4.80
C SER A 30 -13.81 3.97 4.83
N ALA A 31 -14.36 3.30 3.80
CA ALA A 31 -15.78 2.97 3.75
C ALA A 31 -16.22 2.06 4.91
N LEU A 32 -15.39 1.07 5.28
CA LEU A 32 -15.65 0.20 6.42
C LEU A 32 -15.60 0.98 7.75
N ASN A 33 -14.63 1.88 7.93
CA ASN A 33 -14.56 2.77 9.08
C ASN A 33 -15.83 3.62 9.23
N SER A 34 -16.32 4.22 8.16
CA SER A 34 -17.56 5.01 8.21
C SER A 34 -18.77 4.16 8.62
N ARG A 35 -18.87 2.92 8.13
CA ARG A 35 -19.94 1.99 8.51
C ARG A 35 -19.85 1.58 9.98
N ILE A 36 -18.63 1.34 10.48
CA ILE A 36 -18.39 1.01 11.89
C ILE A 36 -18.76 2.19 12.79
N LEU A 37 -18.40 3.42 12.43
CA LEU A 37 -18.77 4.61 13.20
C LEU A 37 -20.30 4.81 13.25
N SER A 38 -20.99 4.55 12.15
CA SER A 38 -22.46 4.57 12.12
C SER A 38 -23.03 3.55 13.09
N LEU A 39 -22.53 2.31 13.06
CA LEU A 39 -22.95 1.24 13.96
C LEU A 39 -22.61 1.53 15.43
N GLU A 40 -21.43 2.09 15.71
CA GLU A 40 -21.02 2.50 17.07
C GLU A 40 -22.02 3.50 17.66
N SER A 41 -22.55 4.41 16.84
CA SER A 41 -23.59 5.36 17.28
C SER A 41 -24.94 4.71 17.60
N GLU A 42 -25.25 3.56 16.97
CA GLU A 42 -26.50 2.82 17.18
C GLU A 42 -26.44 1.89 18.40
N TYR A 43 -25.26 1.34 18.72
CA TYR A 43 -25.05 0.36 19.80
C TYR A 43 -24.52 0.97 21.11
N GLN A 44 -25.01 2.17 21.48
CA GLN A 44 -24.71 2.83 22.76
C GLN A 44 -25.58 2.24 23.89
N GLY A 45 -25.46 0.94 24.15
CA GLY A 45 -26.21 0.23 25.20
C GLY A 45 -25.30 -0.65 26.07
N PRO A 46 -25.78 -1.12 27.23
CA PRO A 46 -24.99 -1.88 28.20
C PRO A 46 -24.41 -3.21 27.67
N ASP A 47 -24.94 -3.76 26.58
CA ASP A 47 -24.41 -4.97 25.91
C ASP A 47 -23.37 -4.65 24.82
N GLY A 48 -23.04 -3.38 24.58
CA GLY A 48 -22.19 -2.92 23.47
C GLY A 48 -20.68 -2.99 23.70
N GLU A 49 -20.23 -3.34 24.91
CA GLU A 49 -18.81 -3.24 25.32
C GLU A 49 -17.88 -4.14 24.47
N ALA A 50 -18.34 -5.35 24.14
CA ALA A 50 -17.59 -6.28 23.28
C ALA A 50 -17.43 -5.75 21.84
N LEU A 51 -18.47 -5.11 21.31
CA LEU A 51 -18.48 -4.50 19.97
C LEU A 51 -17.56 -3.28 19.91
N GLN A 52 -17.63 -2.41 20.92
CA GLN A 52 -16.72 -1.27 21.04
C GLN A 52 -15.25 -1.71 21.13
N GLY A 53 -14.97 -2.77 21.89
CA GLY A 53 -13.63 -3.38 21.94
C GLY A 53 -13.17 -3.94 20.59
N LEU A 54 -14.08 -4.51 19.79
CA LEU A 54 -13.78 -4.98 18.44
C LEU A 54 -13.47 -3.80 17.51
N PHE A 55 -14.26 -2.72 17.57
CA PHE A 55 -14.07 -1.50 16.77
C PHE A 55 -12.75 -0.81 17.11
N ALA A 56 -12.37 -0.75 18.39
CA ALA A 56 -11.08 -0.22 18.80
C ALA A 56 -9.91 -1.02 18.19
N ARG A 57 -9.95 -2.36 18.28
CA ARG A 57 -8.92 -3.23 17.68
C ARG A 57 -8.83 -3.08 16.17
N TYR A 58 -9.98 -3.01 15.49
CA TYR A 58 -10.04 -2.80 14.05
C TYR A 58 -9.38 -1.47 13.66
N ARG A 59 -9.67 -0.36 14.38
CA ARG A 59 -9.04 0.95 14.12
C ARG A 59 -7.52 0.88 14.20
N THR A 60 -6.97 0.19 15.20
CA THR A 60 -5.52 -0.05 15.32
C THR A 60 -4.98 -0.84 14.13
N GLN A 61 -5.61 -1.95 13.78
CA GLN A 61 -5.17 -2.79 12.65
C GLN A 61 -5.23 -2.05 11.30
N ALA A 62 -6.27 -1.26 11.08
CA ALA A 62 -6.41 -0.44 9.89
C ALA A 62 -5.29 0.61 9.78
N GLN A 63 -4.90 1.21 10.91
CA GLN A 63 -3.79 2.15 10.95
C GLN A 63 -2.44 1.48 10.68
N ASP A 64 -2.19 0.31 11.28
CA ASP A 64 -0.96 -0.47 11.04
C ASP A 64 -0.85 -0.93 9.59
N LEU A 65 -1.98 -1.33 9.00
CA LEU A 65 -2.06 -1.69 7.60
C LEU A 65 -1.74 -0.48 6.71
N ASN A 66 -2.36 0.68 6.93
CA ASN A 66 -2.04 1.91 6.19
C ASN A 66 -0.55 2.25 6.25
N ASN A 67 0.07 2.22 7.43
CA ASN A 67 1.51 2.47 7.59
C ASN A 67 2.37 1.48 6.80
N THR A 68 1.95 0.21 6.77
CA THR A 68 2.63 -0.85 6.02
C THR A 68 2.52 -0.59 4.51
N LEU A 69 1.34 -0.22 4.02
CA LEU A 69 1.12 0.10 2.61
C LEU A 69 1.93 1.33 2.17
N GLU A 70 2.00 2.36 3.01
CA GLU A 70 2.83 3.54 2.75
C GLU A 70 4.31 3.16 2.65
N SER A 71 4.81 2.33 3.58
CA SER A 71 6.19 1.84 3.58
C SER A 71 6.51 1.03 2.32
N ILE A 72 5.58 0.18 1.88
CA ILE A 72 5.73 -0.57 0.62
C ILE A 72 5.77 0.39 -0.57
N GLY A 73 4.85 1.36 -0.64
CA GLY A 73 4.83 2.36 -1.70
C GLY A 73 6.14 3.16 -1.79
N GLN A 74 6.70 3.57 -0.64
CA GLN A 74 8.00 4.24 -0.57
C GLN A 74 9.13 3.34 -1.09
N ALA A 75 9.19 2.08 -0.63
CA ALA A 75 10.21 1.13 -1.08
C ALA A 75 10.14 0.87 -2.60
N MET A 76 8.93 0.82 -3.16
CA MET A 76 8.70 0.64 -4.59
C MET A 76 9.11 1.85 -5.41
N ASN A 77 8.84 3.07 -4.92
CA ASN A 77 9.33 4.29 -5.57
C ASN A 77 10.86 4.39 -5.58
N VAL A 78 11.51 3.98 -4.48
CA VAL A 78 12.98 3.90 -4.40
C VAL A 78 13.51 2.87 -5.40
N ALA A 79 12.90 1.68 -5.46
CA ALA A 79 13.29 0.65 -6.42
C ALA A 79 13.13 1.13 -7.87
N ALA A 80 12.02 1.79 -8.20
CA ALA A 80 11.77 2.34 -9.53
C ALA A 80 12.80 3.43 -9.91
N THR A 81 13.11 4.35 -8.99
CA THR A 81 14.09 5.42 -9.21
C THR A 81 15.50 4.87 -9.43
N ASN A 82 15.95 3.96 -8.56
CA ASN A 82 17.26 3.32 -8.69
C ASN A 82 17.42 2.59 -10.03
N HIS A 83 16.33 1.97 -10.51
CA HIS A 83 16.35 1.26 -11.77
C HIS A 83 16.41 2.19 -12.99
N ALA A 84 15.75 3.35 -12.92
CA ALA A 84 15.81 4.39 -13.95
C ALA A 84 17.21 5.02 -14.06
N GLU A 85 17.90 5.21 -12.93
CA GLU A 85 19.28 5.71 -12.92
C GLU A 85 20.29 4.69 -13.48
N ALA A 86 20.09 3.40 -13.15
CA ALA A 86 20.94 2.32 -13.65
C ALA A 86 20.83 2.14 -15.17
N SER A 87 19.64 2.28 -15.75
CA SER A 87 19.42 2.19 -17.19
C SER A 87 20.04 3.40 -17.92
N ALA A 88 19.86 4.61 -17.40
CA ALA A 88 20.45 5.83 -17.96
C ALA A 88 21.99 5.80 -17.93
N THR A 89 22.57 5.23 -16.88
CA THR A 89 24.03 5.05 -16.77
C THR A 89 24.55 4.02 -17.77
N SER A 90 23.84 2.90 -17.93
CA SER A 90 24.16 1.87 -18.92
C SER A 90 24.08 2.40 -20.35
N GLN A 91 23.07 3.20 -20.68
CA GLN A 91 22.94 3.86 -21.98
C GLN A 91 24.08 4.83 -22.26
N ARG A 92 24.48 5.65 -21.26
CA ARG A 92 25.63 6.56 -21.38
C ARG A 92 26.95 5.81 -21.64
N MET A 93 27.18 4.68 -20.98
CA MET A 93 28.38 3.86 -21.22
C MET A 93 28.40 3.19 -22.59
N PHE A 94 27.23 2.87 -23.15
CA PHE A 94 27.13 2.23 -24.48
C PHE A 94 27.24 3.24 -25.64
N GLN A 95 27.08 4.54 -25.35
CA GLN A 95 27.25 5.63 -26.31
C GLN A 95 28.68 6.22 -26.34
N GLN A 96 29.59 5.74 -25.49
CA GLN A 96 31.03 6.04 -25.52
C GLN A 96 31.80 4.88 -26.17
#